data_AF-A0A2A4GHQ2-F1
#
_entry.id   AF-A0A2A4GHQ2-F1
#
_cell.length_a   1.000
_cell.length_b   1.000
_cell.length_c   1.000
_cell.angle_alpha   90.00
_cell.angle_beta   90.00
_cell.angle_gamma   90.00
#
_symmetry.space_group_name_H-M   'P 1'
#
loop_
_entity.id
_entity.type
_entity.pdbx_description
1 polymer ?
#
loop_
_entity_poly.entity_id
_entity_poly.type
_entity_poly.pdbx_seq_one_letter_code
_entity_poly.pdbx_strand_id
1 'polypeptide(L)'
;MPKKFFQRYMPKREALRDNKALRVFGSLLHDPNLWCLNRRSASGAFAVGLFMAFVPLPSQMIMAAGLAILFGVNLPLSVALVWISNPITMPVLFYLAYKLGAWMMNTPPYPFHFELSWHYLVEQMGHIGPPFFLGCMTSGLVLAVIGYFAVRGIWRYSVVRSWRKRKLRIPNKLKEVLPKPNKPS
;
A
#
# COMPACT_ATOMS: atom_id res chain seq x y z
N MET A 1 -6.64 -17.52 5.06
CA MET A 1 -5.36 -17.01 5.59
C MET A 1 -4.98 -15.78 4.78
N PRO A 2 -4.67 -14.65 5.41
CA PRO A 2 -4.43 -13.38 4.71
C PRO A 2 -3.19 -13.47 3.82
N LYS A 3 -2.20 -14.28 4.21
CA LYS A 3 -1.05 -14.65 3.38
C LYS A 3 -1.43 -15.14 1.97
N LYS A 4 -2.43 -16.03 1.86
CA LYS A 4 -2.88 -16.58 0.56
C LYS A 4 -3.59 -15.54 -0.31
N PHE A 5 -4.25 -14.56 0.31
CA PHE A 5 -4.91 -13.47 -0.42
C PHE A 5 -3.87 -12.51 -1.01
N PHE A 6 -2.93 -12.03 -0.18
CA PHE A 6 -1.86 -11.15 -0.66
C PHE A 6 -0.98 -11.82 -1.71
N GLN A 7 -0.62 -13.10 -1.53
CA GLN A 7 0.16 -13.86 -2.52
C GLN A 7 -0.52 -13.98 -3.90
N ARG A 8 -1.86 -13.87 -3.98
CA ARG A 8 -2.60 -13.97 -5.25
C ARG A 8 -2.52 -12.70 -6.09
N TYR A 9 -2.38 -11.54 -5.44
CA TYR A 9 -2.32 -10.22 -6.09
C TYR A 9 -0.91 -9.64 -6.16
N MET A 10 0.09 -10.33 -5.60
CA MET A 10 1.49 -9.90 -5.70
C MET A 10 1.99 -10.02 -7.15
N PRO A 11 2.74 -9.02 -7.65
CA PRO A 11 3.45 -9.16 -8.91
C PRO A 11 4.41 -10.36 -8.84
N LYS A 12 4.54 -11.09 -9.96
CA LYS A 12 5.47 -12.22 -10.05
C LYS A 12 6.90 -11.72 -9.79
N ARG A 13 7.69 -12.53 -9.07
CA ARG A 13 9.06 -12.18 -8.68
C ARG A 13 9.96 -11.86 -9.88
N GLU A 14 9.76 -12.59 -10.97
CA GLU A 14 10.48 -12.43 -12.24
C GLU A 14 10.20 -11.05 -12.87
N ALA A 15 8.93 -10.63 -12.94
CA ALA A 15 8.56 -9.34 -13.50
C ALA A 15 9.15 -8.13 -12.74
N LEU A 16 9.39 -8.27 -11.44
CA LEU A 16 10.06 -7.24 -10.63
C LEU A 16 11.58 -7.27 -10.79
N ARG A 17 12.20 -8.45 -10.94
CA ARG A 17 13.65 -8.58 -11.18
C ARG A 17 14.06 -8.04 -12.54
N ASP A 18 13.20 -8.22 -13.55
CA ASP A 18 13.47 -7.77 -14.92
C ASP A 18 13.16 -6.28 -15.13
N ASN A 19 12.59 -5.60 -14.12
CA ASN A 19 12.27 -4.18 -14.22
C ASN A 19 13.56 -3.33 -14.19
N LYS A 20 13.83 -2.60 -15.29
CA LYS A 20 15.01 -1.74 -15.45
C LYS A 20 15.23 -0.77 -14.29
N ALA A 21 14.16 -0.21 -13.74
CA ALA A 21 14.24 0.75 -12.64
C ALA A 21 14.69 0.12 -11.31
N LEU A 22 14.41 -1.18 -11.10
CA LEU A 22 14.81 -1.90 -9.88
C LEU A 22 16.23 -2.48 -9.95
N ARG A 23 16.82 -2.59 -11.15
CA ARG A 23 18.19 -3.08 -11.35
C ARG A 23 19.25 -2.27 -10.59
N VAL A 24 18.98 -1.01 -10.25
CA VAL A 24 19.86 -0.15 -9.43
C VAL A 24 20.20 -0.79 -8.08
N PHE A 25 19.30 -1.61 -7.53
CA PHE A 25 19.52 -2.28 -6.24
C PHE A 25 20.28 -3.60 -6.34
N GLY A 26 20.57 -4.11 -7.55
CA GLY A 26 21.48 -5.24 -7.79
C GLY A 26 21.28 -6.42 -6.86
N SER A 27 22.32 -6.75 -6.08
CA SER A 27 22.36 -7.88 -5.16
C SER A 27 21.44 -7.74 -3.94
N LEU A 28 21.04 -6.53 -3.56
CA LEU A 28 20.11 -6.29 -2.45
C LEU A 28 18.73 -6.90 -2.73
N LEU A 29 18.35 -7.03 -4.01
CA LEU A 29 17.11 -7.70 -4.41
C LEU A 29 17.12 -9.21 -4.17
N HIS A 30 18.28 -9.83 -3.89
CA HIS A 30 18.38 -11.26 -3.62
C HIS A 30 18.05 -11.63 -2.18
N ASP A 31 17.92 -10.68 -1.25
CA ASP A 31 17.57 -10.98 0.13
C ASP A 31 16.19 -11.68 0.23
N PRO A 32 16.12 -12.94 0.69
CA PRO A 32 14.87 -13.68 0.83
C PRO A 32 13.82 -12.98 1.71
N ASN A 33 14.25 -12.14 2.66
CA ASN A 33 13.35 -11.45 3.59
C ASN A 33 12.44 -10.46 2.87
N LEU A 34 12.92 -9.82 1.80
CA LEU A 34 12.16 -8.87 0.98
C LEU A 34 11.01 -9.54 0.21
N TRP A 35 11.10 -10.86 0.00
CA TRP A 35 10.10 -11.63 -0.73
C TRP A 35 9.17 -12.43 0.18
N CYS A 36 9.52 -12.54 1.47
CA CYS A 36 8.75 -13.28 2.45
C CYS A 36 7.59 -12.44 3.01
N LEU A 37 6.38 -12.94 2.81
CA LEU A 37 5.18 -12.28 3.32
C LEU A 37 4.87 -12.76 4.74
N ASN A 38 5.25 -11.95 5.73
CA ASN A 38 4.92 -12.11 7.15
C ASN A 38 4.14 -10.90 7.67
N ARG A 39 3.56 -10.98 8.88
CA ARG A 39 2.71 -9.91 9.44
C ARG A 39 3.41 -8.55 9.49
N ARG A 40 4.67 -8.50 9.95
CA ARG A 40 5.45 -7.28 10.13
C ARG A 40 5.85 -6.67 8.79
N SER A 41 6.37 -7.52 7.90
CA SER A 41 6.79 -7.18 6.55
C SER A 41 5.62 -6.70 5.69
N ALA A 42 4.44 -7.33 5.77
CA ALA A 42 3.25 -6.88 5.07
C ALA A 42 2.75 -5.52 5.57
N SER A 43 2.66 -5.31 6.89
CA SER A 43 2.24 -4.01 7.43
C SER A 43 3.19 -2.89 7.05
N GLY A 44 4.51 -3.15 7.11
CA GLY A 44 5.51 -2.17 6.72
C GLY A 44 5.50 -1.86 5.22
N ALA A 45 5.32 -2.88 4.37
CA ALA A 45 5.18 -2.69 2.94
C ALA A 45 3.95 -1.84 2.58
N PHE A 46 2.85 -2.00 3.31
CA PHE A 46 1.67 -1.14 3.16
C PHE A 46 1.95 0.31 3.53
N ALA A 47 2.65 0.55 4.64
CA ALA A 47 3.03 1.90 5.03
C ALA A 47 3.94 2.56 3.98
N VAL A 48 5.01 1.87 3.56
CA VAL A 48 5.97 2.39 2.57
C VAL A 48 5.29 2.64 1.23
N GLY A 49 4.54 1.67 0.72
CA GLY A 49 3.90 1.76 -0.59
C GLY A 49 2.82 2.83 -0.67
N LEU A 50 1.97 2.95 0.36
CA LEU A 50 0.93 3.99 0.40
C LEU A 50 1.51 5.39 0.60
N PHE A 51 2.55 5.53 1.42
CA PHE A 51 3.26 6.81 1.54
C PHE A 51 3.84 7.23 0.18
N MET A 52 4.56 6.32 -0.47
CA MET A 52 5.21 6.59 -1.75
C MET A 52 4.24 6.80 -2.90
N ALA A 53 3.03 6.25 -2.85
CA ALA A 53 1.99 6.51 -3.85
C ALA A 53 1.55 8.00 -3.89
N PHE A 54 1.75 8.75 -2.81
CA PHE A 54 1.44 10.18 -2.74
C PHE A 54 2.64 11.09 -3.05
N VAL A 55 3.82 10.53 -3.29
CA VAL A 55 5.00 11.30 -3.70
C VAL A 55 4.87 11.60 -5.21
N PRO A 56 4.69 12.86 -5.63
CA PRO A 56 4.40 13.22 -7.01
C PRO A 56 5.67 13.26 -7.87
N LEU A 57 6.40 12.14 -7.89
CA LEU A 57 7.66 12.00 -8.62
C LEU A 57 7.64 10.72 -9.46
N PRO A 58 8.08 10.75 -10.73
CA PRO A 58 8.12 9.57 -11.59
C PRO A 58 9.04 8.46 -11.04
N SER A 59 10.03 8.82 -10.21
CA SER A 59 10.94 7.89 -9.54
C SER A 59 10.35 7.20 -8.29
N GLN A 60 9.06 7.42 -7.98
CA GLN A 60 8.38 6.88 -6.78
C GLN A 60 8.57 5.37 -6.58
N MET A 61 8.62 4.60 -7.66
CA MET A 61 8.85 3.16 -7.60
C MET A 61 10.25 2.80 -7.07
N ILE A 62 11.28 3.53 -7.52
CA ILE A 62 12.67 3.32 -7.08
C ILE A 62 12.78 3.72 -5.61
N MET A 63 12.18 4.84 -5.22
CA MET A 63 12.15 5.30 -3.83
C MET A 63 11.42 4.30 -2.91
N ALA A 64 10.28 3.76 -3.34
CA ALA A 64 9.55 2.75 -2.60
C ALA A 64 10.33 1.44 -2.46
N ALA A 65 11.03 1.00 -3.52
CA ALA A 65 11.90 -0.16 -3.44
C ALA A 65 13.08 0.07 -2.49
N GLY A 66 13.71 1.25 -2.54
CA GLY A 66 14.78 1.64 -1.64
C GLY A 66 14.34 1.64 -0.18
N LEU A 67 13.19 2.25 0.13
CA LEU A 67 12.60 2.19 1.48
C LEU A 67 12.20 0.78 1.88
N ALA A 68 11.69 -0.04 0.95
CA ALA A 68 11.35 -1.42 1.25
C ALA A 68 12.58 -2.24 1.65
N ILE A 69 13.70 -2.03 0.96
CA ILE A 69 15.00 -2.64 1.29
C ILE A 69 15.50 -2.11 2.64
N LEU A 70 15.50 -0.79 2.83
CA LEU A 70 15.97 -0.14 4.06
C LEU A 70 15.23 -0.65 5.31
N PHE A 71 13.91 -0.81 5.23
CA PHE A 71 13.10 -1.30 6.34
C PHE A 71 12.98 -2.84 6.38
N GLY A 72 13.56 -3.56 5.44
CA GLY A 72 13.47 -5.02 5.36
C GLY A 72 12.02 -5.52 5.21
N VAL A 73 11.19 -4.78 4.47
CA VAL A 73 9.77 -5.08 4.27
C VAL A 73 9.52 -5.68 2.88
N ASN A 74 8.29 -6.12 2.63
CA ASN A 74 7.98 -6.86 1.41
C ASN A 74 8.09 -5.94 0.18
N LEU A 75 9.13 -6.16 -0.64
CA LEU A 75 9.44 -5.31 -1.79
C LEU A 75 8.35 -5.38 -2.88
N PRO A 76 7.89 -6.56 -3.32
CA PRO A 76 6.83 -6.64 -4.33
C PRO A 76 5.55 -5.92 -3.92
N LEU A 77 5.17 -6.06 -2.65
CA LEU A 77 3.97 -5.44 -2.13
C LEU A 77 4.12 -3.91 -2.02
N SER A 78 5.29 -3.42 -1.59
CA SER A 78 5.57 -1.98 -1.52
C SER A 78 5.48 -1.35 -2.91
N VAL A 79 6.13 -1.97 -3.91
CA VAL A 79 6.10 -1.50 -5.31
C VAL A 79 4.70 -1.56 -5.89
N ALA A 80 3.96 -2.65 -5.66
CA ALA A 80 2.60 -2.79 -6.18
C ALA A 80 1.64 -1.70 -5.66
N LEU A 81 1.82 -1.26 -4.42
CA LEU A 81 0.98 -0.22 -3.83
C LEU A 81 1.25 1.17 -4.38
N VAL A 82 2.46 1.45 -4.86
CA VAL A 82 2.76 2.71 -5.56
C VAL A 82 1.93 2.83 -6.83
N TRP A 83 1.59 1.72 -7.50
CA TRP A 83 0.73 1.73 -8.68
C TRP A 83 -0.75 2.08 -8.41
N ILE A 84 -1.10 2.34 -7.14
CA ILE A 84 -2.39 2.96 -6.80
C ILE A 84 -2.48 4.37 -7.42
N SER A 85 -1.38 5.11 -7.55
CA SER A 85 -1.30 6.41 -8.24
C SER A 85 -0.91 6.25 -9.72
N ASN A 86 -1.65 5.44 -10.46
CA ASN A 86 -1.51 5.28 -11.91
C ASN A 86 -2.09 6.49 -12.67
N PRO A 87 -1.78 6.69 -13.97
CA PRO A 87 -2.22 7.87 -14.73
C PRO A 87 -3.74 8.15 -14.69
N ILE A 88 -4.56 7.12 -14.47
CA ILE A 88 -6.02 7.27 -14.38
C ILE A 88 -6.45 7.77 -12.99
N THR A 89 -5.84 7.25 -11.93
CA THR A 89 -6.20 7.60 -10.54
C THR A 89 -5.44 8.82 -10.02
N MET A 90 -4.26 9.11 -10.55
CA MET A 90 -3.38 10.19 -10.10
C MET A 90 -4.07 11.57 -10.11
N PRO A 91 -4.81 11.98 -11.16
CA PRO A 91 -5.51 13.27 -11.15
C PRO A 91 -6.49 13.41 -9.98
N VAL A 92 -7.22 12.34 -9.68
CA VAL A 92 -8.20 12.33 -8.58
C VAL A 92 -7.49 12.40 -7.23
N LEU A 93 -6.48 11.56 -7.01
CA LEU A 93 -5.74 11.52 -5.75
C LEU A 93 -5.03 12.85 -5.46
N PHE A 94 -4.39 13.43 -6.48
CA PHE A 94 -3.61 14.65 -6.34
C PHE A 94 -4.49 15.90 -6.26
N TYR A 95 -5.66 15.90 -6.89
CA TYR A 95 -6.66 16.93 -6.66
C TYR A 95 -7.20 16.93 -5.23
N LEU A 96 -7.47 15.74 -4.67
CA LEU A 96 -7.89 15.62 -3.26
C LEU A 96 -6.76 16.04 -2.31
N ALA A 97 -5.52 15.67 -2.61
CA ALA A 97 -4.35 16.12 -1.86
C ALA A 97 -4.24 17.65 -1.89
N TYR A 98 -4.31 18.27 -3.08
CA TYR A 98 -4.32 19.73 -3.20
C TYR A 98 -5.43 20.38 -2.37
N LYS A 99 -6.67 19.89 -2.46
CA LYS A 99 -7.78 20.39 -1.65
C LYS A 99 -7.51 20.30 -0.15
N LEU A 100 -6.98 19.17 0.30
CA LEU A 100 -6.62 18.97 1.70
C LEU A 100 -5.56 19.98 2.15
N GLY A 101 -4.49 20.16 1.36
CA GLY A 101 -3.44 21.11 1.70
C GLY A 101 -3.89 22.57 1.62
N ALA A 102 -4.71 22.93 0.63
CA ALA A 102 -5.31 24.26 0.52
C ALA A 102 -6.22 24.57 1.71
N TRP A 103 -6.98 23.59 2.17
CA TRP A 103 -7.77 23.68 3.40
C TRP A 103 -6.88 23.85 4.64
N MET A 104 -5.79 23.08 4.75
CA MET A 104 -4.85 23.17 5.88
C MET A 104 -4.11 24.51 5.94
N MET A 105 -3.79 25.11 4.79
CA MET A 105 -3.11 26.41 4.72
C MET A 105 -4.09 27.59 4.70
N ASN A 106 -5.40 27.31 4.72
CA ASN A 106 -6.46 28.32 4.66
C ASN A 106 -6.29 29.28 3.47
N THR A 107 -5.78 28.77 2.34
CA THR A 107 -5.54 29.57 1.14
C THR A 107 -6.86 29.96 0.49
N PRO A 108 -7.08 31.25 0.17
CA PRO A 108 -8.29 31.70 -0.51
C PRO A 108 -8.38 31.06 -1.92
N PRO A 109 -9.60 30.84 -2.44
CA PRO A 109 -9.78 30.35 -3.80
C PRO A 109 -9.10 31.29 -4.80
N TYR A 110 -8.04 30.83 -5.46
CA TYR A 110 -7.37 31.62 -6.47
C TYR A 110 -8.23 31.63 -7.74
N PRO A 111 -8.60 32.79 -8.29
CA PRO A 111 -9.40 32.87 -9.51
C PRO A 111 -8.62 32.26 -10.68
N PHE A 112 -9.21 31.26 -11.33
CA PHE A 112 -8.61 30.57 -12.46
C PHE A 112 -8.74 31.42 -13.72
N HIS A 113 -7.82 32.36 -13.92
CA HIS A 113 -7.69 33.12 -15.16
C HIS A 113 -6.71 32.42 -16.08
N PHE A 114 -7.19 31.54 -16.96
CA PHE A 114 -6.32 30.79 -17.86
C PHE A 114 -5.66 31.72 -18.89
N GLU A 115 -4.47 32.21 -18.56
CA GLU A 115 -3.57 32.85 -19.52
C GLU A 115 -2.40 31.92 -19.81
N LEU A 116 -2.28 31.45 -21.05
CA LEU A 116 -1.21 30.54 -21.43
C LEU A 116 0.09 31.31 -21.67
N SER A 117 0.66 31.88 -20.61
CA SER A 117 1.98 32.51 -20.61
C SER A 117 2.95 31.74 -19.71
N TRP A 118 4.24 31.70 -20.07
CA TRP A 118 5.27 31.05 -19.25
C TRP A 118 5.35 31.66 -17.85
N HIS A 119 5.17 32.98 -17.75
CA HIS A 119 5.10 33.70 -16.48
C HIS A 119 3.94 33.23 -15.61
N TYR A 120 2.72 33.17 -16.18
CA TYR A 120 1.54 32.69 -15.47
C TYR A 120 1.70 31.24 -14.99
N LEU A 121 2.30 30.35 -15.78
CA LEU A 121 2.55 28.96 -15.35
C LEU A 121 3.48 28.87 -14.14
N VAL A 122 4.57 29.64 -14.11
CA VAL A 122 5.51 29.67 -12.99
C VAL A 122 4.86 30.27 -11.74
N GLU A 123 4.10 31.35 -11.90
CA GLU A 123 3.37 32.01 -10.82
C GLU A 123 2.29 31.10 -10.21
N GLN A 124 1.53 30.39 -11.06
CA GLN A 124 0.56 29.38 -10.63
C GLN A 124 1.22 28.21 -9.89
N MET A 125 2.41 27.76 -10.32
CA MET A 125 3.15 26.73 -9.57
C MET A 125 3.56 27.22 -8.17
N GLY A 126 3.83 28.51 -7.99
CA GLY A 126 4.11 29.13 -6.69
C GLY A 126 2.91 29.11 -5.73
N HIS A 127 1.68 29.23 -6.26
CA HIS A 127 0.45 29.20 -5.46
C HIS A 127 -0.11 27.79 -5.25
N ILE A 128 -0.05 26.94 -6.28
CA ILE A 128 -0.61 25.58 -6.26
C ILE A 128 0.36 24.57 -5.65
N GLY A 129 1.66 24.78 -5.83
CA GLY A 129 2.72 23.87 -5.37
C GLY A 129 2.72 23.64 -3.86
N PRO A 130 2.83 24.69 -3.02
CA PRO A 130 2.85 24.53 -1.56
C PRO A 130 1.66 23.77 -0.97
N PRO A 131 0.37 24.11 -1.26
CA PRO A 131 -0.76 23.33 -0.78
C PRO A 131 -0.73 21.90 -1.32
N PHE A 132 -0.35 21.72 -2.58
CA PHE A 132 -0.27 20.41 -3.20
C PHE A 132 0.73 19.48 -2.47
N PHE A 133 1.97 19.93 -2.26
CA PHE A 133 2.99 19.15 -1.57
C PHE A 133 2.63 18.87 -0.11
N LEU A 134 2.05 19.85 0.59
CA LEU A 134 1.56 19.66 1.96
C LEU A 134 0.48 18.57 2.00
N GLY A 135 -0.50 18.65 1.10
CA GLY A 135 -1.58 17.68 0.98
C GLY A 135 -1.11 16.28 0.61
N CYS A 136 -0.11 16.17 -0.27
CA CYS A 136 0.53 14.89 -0.61
C CYS A 136 1.23 14.29 0.61
N MET A 137 2.02 15.08 1.34
CA MET A 137 2.73 14.66 2.53
C MET A 137 1.77 14.18 3.63
N THR A 138 0.71 14.94 3.88
CA THR A 138 -0.27 14.61 4.93
C THR A 138 -1.10 13.39 4.55
N SER A 139 -1.62 13.33 3.32
CA SER A 139 -2.39 12.18 2.83
C SER A 139 -1.55 10.91 2.83
N GLY A 140 -0.32 10.99 2.33
CA GLY A 140 0.63 9.87 2.32
C GLY A 140 0.92 9.36 3.73
N LEU A 141 1.18 10.26 4.69
CA LEU A 141 1.45 9.89 6.08
C LEU A 141 0.23 9.24 6.75
N VAL A 142 -0.95 9.85 6.59
CA VAL A 142 -2.20 9.33 7.16
C VAL A 142 -2.52 7.95 6.59
N LEU A 143 -2.44 7.77 5.27
CA LEU A 143 -2.71 6.48 4.64
C LEU A 143 -1.64 5.43 4.96
N ALA A 144 -0.39 5.82 5.14
CA ALA A 144 0.67 4.91 5.59
C ALA A 144 0.38 4.36 6.99
N VAL A 145 0.01 5.24 7.93
CA VAL A 145 -0.37 4.87 9.30
C VAL A 145 -1.60 3.97 9.29
N ILE A 146 -2.66 4.39 8.60
CA ILE A 146 -3.90 3.61 8.47
C ILE A 146 -3.62 2.24 7.85
N GLY A 147 -2.89 2.18 6.74
CA GLY A 147 -2.54 0.94 6.06
C GLY A 147 -1.75 -0.02 6.94
N TYR A 148 -0.79 0.50 7.71
CA TYR A 148 -0.02 -0.29 8.67
C TYR A 148 -0.91 -0.98 9.70
N PHE A 149 -1.80 -0.22 10.35
CA PHE A 149 -2.69 -0.73 11.38
C PHE A 149 -3.81 -1.61 10.79
N ALA A 150 -4.33 -1.26 9.62
CA ALA A 150 -5.34 -2.05 8.91
C ALA A 150 -4.81 -3.45 8.59
N VAL A 151 -3.60 -3.57 8.05
CA VAL A 151 -2.98 -4.87 7.76
C VAL A 151 -2.75 -5.67 9.04
N ARG A 152 -2.26 -5.02 10.12
CA ARG A 152 -2.12 -5.70 11.43
C ARG A 152 -3.47 -6.23 11.94
N GLY A 153 -4.52 -5.43 11.83
CA GLY A 153 -5.89 -5.78 12.24
C GLY A 153 -6.46 -6.94 11.42
N ILE A 154 -6.41 -6.83 10.08
CA ILE A 154 -6.84 -7.88 9.15
C ILE A 154 -6.09 -9.19 9.42
N TRP A 155 -4.78 -9.10 9.69
CA TRP A 155 -3.97 -10.27 10.02
C TRP A 155 -4.41 -10.92 11.32
N ARG A 156 -4.59 -10.13 12.40
CA ARG A 156 -5.07 -10.62 13.71
C ARG A 156 -6.44 -11.26 13.57
N TYR A 157 -7.38 -10.58 12.90
CA TYR A 157 -8.73 -11.09 12.67
C TYR A 157 -8.72 -12.42 11.92
N SER A 158 -7.95 -12.51 10.82
CA SER A 158 -7.88 -13.74 10.02
C SER A 158 -7.25 -14.91 10.78
N VAL A 159 -6.25 -14.64 11.63
CA VAL A 159 -5.65 -15.65 12.52
C VAL A 159 -6.70 -16.13 13.52
N VAL A 160 -7.30 -15.24 14.32
CA VAL A 160 -8.31 -15.61 15.33
C VAL A 160 -9.49 -16.37 14.70
N ARG A 161 -9.98 -15.92 13.55
CA ARG A 161 -11.05 -16.60 12.81
C ARG A 161 -10.63 -18.00 12.35
N SER A 162 -9.38 -18.18 11.92
CA SER A 162 -8.86 -19.49 11.54
C SER A 162 -8.74 -20.44 12.74
N TRP A 163 -8.35 -19.94 13.91
CA TRP A 163 -8.33 -20.71 15.16
C TRP A 163 -9.74 -21.12 15.63
N ARG A 164 -10.71 -20.21 15.59
CA ARG A 164 -12.12 -20.54 15.90
C ARG A 164 -12.70 -21.59 14.95
N LYS A 165 -12.41 -21.49 13.64
CA LYS A 165 -12.81 -22.51 12.66
C LYS A 165 -12.17 -23.88 12.88
N ARG A 166 -10.97 -23.94 13.49
CA ARG A 166 -10.31 -25.20 13.86
C ARG A 166 -10.91 -25.81 15.13
N LYS A 167 -11.27 -25.00 16.13
CA LYS A 167 -11.99 -25.50 17.33
C LYS A 167 -13.37 -26.10 17.01
N LEU A 168 -14.04 -25.63 15.96
CA LEU A 168 -15.33 -26.16 15.50
C LEU A 168 -15.20 -27.38 14.56
N ARG A 169 -13.99 -27.74 14.12
CA ARG A 169 -13.75 -29.00 13.41
C ARG A 169 -13.44 -30.06 14.46
N ILE A 170 -14.47 -30.80 14.88
CA ILE A 170 -14.25 -32.16 15.42
C ILE A 170 -13.40 -32.88 14.37
N PRO A 171 -12.21 -33.41 14.72
CA PRO A 171 -11.41 -34.22 13.81
C PRO A 171 -12.31 -35.29 13.19
N ASN A 172 -12.30 -35.46 11.88
CA ASN A 172 -13.15 -36.49 11.25
C ASN A 172 -12.90 -37.88 11.85
N LYS A 173 -11.68 -38.14 12.36
CA LYS A 173 -11.34 -39.33 13.15
C LYS A 173 -12.22 -39.52 14.40
N LEU A 174 -12.65 -38.45 15.07
CA LEU A 174 -13.57 -38.52 16.21
C LEU A 174 -15.02 -38.77 15.79
N LYS A 175 -15.42 -38.41 14.55
CA LYS A 175 -16.76 -38.75 14.04
C LYS A 175 -16.92 -40.25 13.75
N GLU A 176 -15.83 -40.97 13.48
CA GLU A 176 -15.83 -42.42 13.30
C GLU A 176 -15.89 -43.19 14.63
N VAL A 177 -15.41 -42.59 15.72
CA VAL A 177 -15.40 -43.20 17.07
C VAL A 177 -16.68 -42.89 17.85
N LEU A 178 -17.40 -41.82 17.48
CA LEU A 178 -18.64 -41.44 18.16
C LEU A 178 -19.78 -42.41 17.79
N PRO A 179 -20.51 -42.96 18.78
CA PRO A 179 -21.64 -43.84 18.52
C PRO A 179 -22.69 -43.09 17.69
N LYS A 180 -23.22 -43.75 16.65
CA LYS A 180 -24.30 -43.17 15.84
C LYS A 180 -25.51 -42.90 16.74
N PRO A 181 -26.17 -41.73 16.63
CA PRO A 181 -27.35 -41.44 17.43
C PRO A 181 -28.43 -42.51 17.14
N ASN A 182 -28.90 -43.18 18.20
CA ASN A 182 -30.03 -44.11 18.10
C ASN A 182 -31.23 -43.33 17.54
N LYS A 183 -31.74 -43.77 16.39
CA LYS A 183 -33.00 -43.26 15.86
C LYS A 183 -34.12 -43.68 16.82
N PRO A 184 -34.93 -42.75 17.34
CA PRO A 184 -36.17 -43.13 18.01
C PRO A 184 -37.10 -43.77 16.97
N SER A 185 -37.62 -44.94 17.31
CA SER A 185 -38.62 -45.72 16.58
C SER A 185 -39.98 -45.03 16.55
#